data_AF-Q2C844-F1
#
_entry.id   AF-Q2C844-F1
#
_cell.length_a   1.000
_cell.length_b   1.000
_cell.length_c   1.000
_cell.angle_alpha   90.00
_cell.angle_beta   90.00
_cell.angle_gamma   90.00
#
_symmetry.space_group_name_H-M   'P 1'
#
loop_
_entity.id
_entity.type
_entity.pdbx_description
1 polymer ?
#
loop_
_entity_poly.entity_id
_entity_poly.type
_entity_poly.pdbx_seq_one_letter_code
_entity_poly.pdbx_strand_id
1 'polypeptide(L)'
;MQRLFAQKIYSEADTETKQRNNSNEQTDQALIRMDDWELKPEVQLQVDKLMAEMNADNFRQVGDYAGYKSAFLALNGFGLSSVDYTQPVDIEELSKLAP
;
A
#
# COMPACT_ATOMS: atom_id res chain seq x y z
N MET A 1 -5.29 -2.71 -4.78
CA MET A 1 -6.53 -3.48 -5.06
C MET A 1 -6.62 -4.04 -6.47
N GLN A 2 -6.23 -3.31 -7.53
CA GLN A 2 -6.31 -3.81 -8.91
C GLN A 2 -5.59 -5.17 -9.12
N ARG A 3 -4.38 -5.31 -8.57
CA ARG A 3 -3.60 -6.56 -8.66
C ARG A 3 -4.32 -7.77 -8.03
N LEU A 4 -4.96 -7.59 -6.87
CA LEU A 4 -5.74 -8.65 -6.21
C LEU A 4 -6.85 -9.18 -7.14
N PHE A 5 -7.65 -8.27 -7.69
CA PHE A 5 -8.78 -8.64 -8.53
C PHE A 5 -8.34 -9.26 -9.85
N ALA A 6 -7.43 -8.59 -10.57
CA ALA A 6 -7.03 -9.02 -11.90
C ALA A 6 -6.19 -10.31 -11.90
N GLN A 7 -5.38 -10.54 -10.84
CA GLN A 7 -4.40 -11.63 -10.84
C GLN A 7 -4.71 -12.77 -9.87
N LYS A 8 -5.60 -12.57 -8.88
CA LYS A 8 -5.87 -13.61 -7.86
C LYS A 8 -7.34 -14.00 -7.73
N ILE A 9 -8.28 -13.07 -7.89
CA ILE A 9 -9.72 -13.36 -7.70
C ILE A 9 -10.45 -13.68 -9.02
N TYR A 10 -10.14 -12.94 -10.09
CA TYR A 10 -10.84 -13.03 -11.37
C TYR A 10 -9.88 -13.30 -12.54
N SER A 11 -8.83 -14.08 -12.30
CA SER A 11 -7.86 -14.41 -13.35
C SER A 11 -8.49 -15.36 -14.38
N GLU A 12 -8.22 -15.16 -15.68
CA GLU A 12 -8.78 -16.01 -16.75
C GLU A 12 -8.36 -17.50 -16.64
N ALA A 13 -7.27 -17.77 -15.91
CA ALA A 13 -6.77 -19.11 -15.63
C ALA A 13 -7.70 -19.97 -14.74
N ASP A 14 -8.69 -19.35 -14.06
CA ASP A 14 -9.64 -20.05 -13.17
C ASP A 14 -10.86 -20.65 -13.89
N THR A 15 -10.98 -20.50 -15.21
CA THR A 15 -12.21 -20.86 -15.95
C THR A 15 -12.34 -22.33 -16.35
N GLU A 16 -11.28 -23.15 -16.29
CA GLU A 16 -11.33 -24.56 -16.74
C GLU A 16 -10.93 -25.64 -15.72
N THR A 17 -10.80 -25.34 -14.42
CA THR A 17 -10.54 -26.42 -13.44
C THR A 17 -11.19 -26.17 -12.08
N LYS A 18 -12.48 -26.50 -11.97
CA LYS A 18 -13.19 -26.69 -10.68
C LYS A 18 -12.74 -27.97 -9.94
N GLN A 19 -11.44 -28.25 -9.90
CA GLN A 19 -10.86 -29.14 -8.91
C GLN A 19 -9.96 -28.30 -8.01
N ARG A 20 -10.50 -28.07 -6.81
CA ARG A 20 -9.85 -27.52 -5.61
C ARG A 20 -8.43 -28.07 -5.43
N ASN A 21 -7.44 -27.43 -6.03
CA ASN A 21 -6.05 -27.65 -5.71
C ASN A 21 -5.33 -26.30 -5.72
N ASN A 22 -5.37 -25.62 -4.57
CA ASN A 22 -4.20 -24.98 -3.95
C ASN A 22 -3.19 -24.22 -4.84
N SER A 23 -3.64 -23.57 -5.92
CA SER A 23 -2.73 -22.97 -6.91
C SER A 23 -2.70 -21.44 -6.90
N ASN A 24 -3.39 -20.78 -5.97
CA ASN A 24 -3.34 -19.32 -5.84
C ASN A 24 -2.90 -18.95 -4.42
N GLU A 25 -1.67 -19.33 -4.04
CA GLU A 25 -0.96 -18.84 -2.85
C GLU A 25 -1.79 -18.78 -1.55
N GLN A 26 -2.68 -19.76 -1.35
CA GLN A 26 -3.35 -19.91 -0.06
C GLN A 26 -2.35 -20.46 0.94
N THR A 27 -2.16 -19.72 2.04
CA THR A 27 -1.43 -20.25 3.20
C THR A 27 -2.22 -21.39 3.84
N ASP A 28 -1.61 -22.10 4.79
CA ASP A 28 -2.28 -23.11 5.63
C ASP A 28 -3.57 -22.61 6.32
N GLN A 29 -3.79 -21.28 6.35
CA GLN A 29 -4.96 -20.60 6.91
C GLN A 29 -5.99 -20.16 5.86
N ALA A 30 -5.85 -20.59 4.61
CA ALA A 30 -6.73 -20.24 3.48
C ALA A 30 -6.83 -18.74 3.15
N LEU A 31 -5.79 -17.95 3.49
CA LEU A 31 -5.73 -16.51 3.19
C LEU A 31 -5.13 -16.26 1.80
N ILE A 32 -5.66 -15.27 1.08
CA ILE A 32 -5.05 -14.76 -0.16
C ILE A 32 -3.93 -13.78 0.22
N ARG A 33 -2.69 -14.09 -0.16
CA ARG A 33 -1.51 -13.27 0.15
C ARG A 33 -1.29 -12.20 -0.91
N MET A 34 -1.23 -10.94 -0.48
CA MET A 34 -0.92 -9.75 -1.32
C MET A 34 0.40 -9.09 -0.92
N ASP A 35 1.00 -9.58 0.13
CA ASP A 35 2.31 -9.26 0.67
C ASP A 35 3.43 -10.12 0.04
N ASP A 36 3.10 -10.92 -0.98
CA ASP A 36 4.03 -11.74 -1.75
C ASP A 36 5.28 -10.99 -2.25
N TRP A 37 5.13 -9.74 -2.70
CA TRP A 37 6.26 -8.91 -3.15
C TRP A 37 7.05 -8.30 -1.99
N GLU A 38 6.38 -8.00 -0.88
CA GLU A 38 7.00 -7.42 0.31
C GLU A 38 7.84 -8.46 1.06
N LEU A 39 7.32 -9.69 1.16
CA LEU A 39 7.95 -10.78 1.90
C LEU A 39 8.96 -11.59 1.08
N LYS A 40 9.37 -11.10 -0.09
CA LYS A 40 10.46 -11.73 -0.84
C LYS A 40 11.74 -11.75 0.00
N PRO A 41 12.49 -12.87 0.06
CA PRO A 41 13.68 -12.98 0.92
C PRO A 41 14.71 -11.87 0.70
N GLU A 42 14.92 -11.46 -0.55
CA GLU A 42 15.86 -10.39 -0.90
C GLU A 42 15.42 -9.01 -0.39
N VAL A 43 14.11 -8.75 -0.35
CA VAL A 43 13.55 -7.50 0.18
C VAL A 43 13.71 -7.48 1.69
N GLN A 44 13.27 -8.56 2.36
CA GLN A 44 13.35 -8.68 3.82
C GLN A 44 14.79 -8.58 4.33
N LEU A 45 15.73 -9.29 3.69
CA LEU A 45 17.15 -9.25 4.06
C LEU A 45 17.74 -7.84 3.92
N GLN A 46 17.33 -7.08 2.89
CA GLN A 46 17.81 -5.72 2.71
C GLN A 46 17.22 -4.77 3.75
N VAL A 47 15.93 -4.92 4.07
CA VAL A 47 15.27 -4.15 5.14
C VAL A 47 15.94 -4.41 6.48
N ASP A 48 16.22 -5.66 6.83
CA ASP A 48 16.87 -6.03 8.10
C ASP A 48 18.25 -5.35 8.26
N LYS A 49 19.05 -5.35 7.19
CA LYS A 49 20.36 -4.68 7.18
C LYS A 49 20.24 -3.17 7.40
N LEU A 50 19.36 -2.51 6.64
CA LEU A 50 19.15 -1.07 6.74
C LEU A 50 18.60 -0.68 8.12
N MET A 51 17.69 -1.49 8.69
CA MET A 51 17.14 -1.28 10.02
C MET A 51 18.21 -1.38 11.11
N ALA A 52 19.18 -2.28 10.99
CA ALA A 52 20.29 -2.38 11.95
C ALA A 52 21.23 -1.17 11.92
N GLU A 53 21.34 -0.49 10.77
CA GLU A 53 22.19 0.70 10.57
C GLU A 53 21.47 2.02 10.88
N MET A 54 20.14 1.99 10.98
CA MET A 54 19.31 3.17 11.18
C MET A 54 19.40 3.74 12.61
N ASN A 55 19.45 5.06 12.72
CA ASN A 55 19.45 5.81 13.98
C ASN A 55 18.77 7.18 13.80
N ALA A 56 18.71 7.95 14.89
CA ALA A 56 18.03 9.25 14.94
C ALA A 56 18.60 10.29 13.96
N ASP A 57 19.87 10.17 13.56
CA ASP A 57 20.55 11.14 12.71
C ASP A 57 20.46 10.78 11.21
N ASN A 58 20.34 9.48 10.88
CA ASN A 58 20.42 8.98 9.51
C ASN A 58 19.12 8.38 8.93
N PHE A 59 18.03 8.32 9.71
CA PHE A 59 16.79 7.64 9.28
C PHE A 59 16.17 8.21 8.00
N ARG A 60 16.40 9.49 7.69
CA ARG A 60 15.88 10.16 6.49
C ARG A 60 16.66 9.81 5.23
N GLN A 61 17.88 9.31 5.39
CA GLN A 61 18.79 8.92 4.32
C GLN A 61 18.71 7.41 4.07
N VAL A 62 18.55 6.63 5.15
CA VAL A 62 18.45 5.17 5.11
C VAL A 62 17.06 4.71 4.62
N GLY A 63 16.00 5.39 5.05
CA GLY A 63 14.62 5.10 4.66
C GLY A 63 13.96 6.23 3.90
N ASP A 64 12.88 5.93 3.17
CA ASP A 64 12.06 6.93 2.49
C ASP A 64 11.09 7.64 3.45
N TYR A 65 11.66 8.40 4.40
CA TYR A 65 10.87 9.19 5.33
C TYR A 65 10.08 10.30 4.63
N ALA A 66 10.63 10.87 3.55
CA ALA A 66 9.97 11.93 2.78
C ALA A 66 8.70 11.41 2.10
N GLY A 67 8.77 10.25 1.44
CA GLY A 67 7.62 9.58 0.84
C GLY A 67 6.60 9.16 1.88
N TYR A 68 7.03 8.56 3.00
CA TYR A 68 6.13 8.23 4.11
C TYR A 68 5.37 9.45 4.63
N LYS A 69 6.07 10.56 4.92
CA LYS A 69 5.45 11.80 5.39
C LYS A 69 4.49 12.37 4.35
N SER A 70 4.86 12.36 3.07
CA SER A 70 4.01 12.83 1.98
C SER A 70 2.74 12.00 1.86
N ALA A 71 2.84 10.67 1.95
CA ALA A 71 1.69 9.78 1.89
C ALA A 71 0.75 9.98 3.09
N PHE A 72 1.30 10.15 4.29
CA PHE A 72 0.53 10.46 5.49
C PHE A 72 -0.23 11.80 5.36
N LEU A 73 0.43 12.84 4.84
CA LEU A 73 -0.21 14.12 4.59
C LEU A 73 -1.31 14.00 3.53
N ALA A 74 -1.05 13.30 2.43
CA ALA A 74 -2.01 13.11 1.35
C ALA A 74 -3.27 12.38 1.81
N LEU A 75 -3.13 11.36 2.69
CA LEU A 75 -4.27 10.67 3.30
C LEU A 75 -5.19 11.60 4.09
N ASN A 76 -4.63 12.67 4.66
CA ASN A 76 -5.36 13.70 5.41
C ASN A 76 -5.73 14.93 4.55
N GLY A 77 -5.55 14.86 3.22
CA GLY A 77 -5.89 15.94 2.30
C GLY A 77 -4.82 17.04 2.15
N PHE A 78 -3.60 16.82 2.64
CA PHE A 78 -2.49 17.79 2.60
C PHE A 78 -1.39 17.41 1.61
N GLY A 79 -0.65 18.41 1.11
CA GLY A 79 0.51 18.18 0.23
C GLY A 79 0.17 17.70 -1.19
N LEU A 80 -1.08 17.85 -1.63
CA LEU A 80 -1.51 17.48 -2.99
C LEU A 80 -1.20 18.63 -3.96
N SER A 81 -0.45 18.35 -5.03
CA SER A 81 -0.02 19.36 -6.00
C SER A 81 -1.17 20.01 -6.78
N SER A 82 -2.34 19.37 -6.83
CA SER A 82 -3.53 19.87 -7.53
C SER A 82 -4.43 20.74 -6.66
N VAL A 83 -4.11 20.94 -5.39
CA VAL A 83 -4.93 21.69 -4.42
C VAL A 83 -4.25 23.02 -4.09
N ASP A 84 -4.98 24.12 -4.24
CA ASP A 84 -4.53 25.44 -3.78
C ASP A 84 -4.81 25.62 -2.29
N TYR A 85 -3.78 25.44 -1.46
CA TYR A 85 -3.87 25.59 -0.01
C TYR A 85 -3.95 27.06 0.46
N THR A 86 -3.86 28.04 -0.44
CA THR A 86 -4.03 29.46 -0.10
C THR A 86 -5.48 29.92 -0.22
N GLN A 87 -6.32 29.13 -0.89
CA GLN A 87 -7.74 29.41 -1.04
C GLN A 87 -8.50 29.17 0.28
N PRO A 88 -9.40 30.08 0.70
CA PRO A 88 -10.25 29.85 1.86
C PRO A 88 -11.24 28.72 1.60
N VAL A 89 -11.52 27.93 2.65
CA VAL A 89 -12.48 26.82 2.63
C VAL A 89 -13.77 27.25 3.32
N ASP A 90 -14.90 27.06 2.66
CA ASP A 90 -16.23 27.33 3.21
C ASP A 90 -16.78 26.09 3.93
N ILE A 91 -16.85 26.17 5.27
CA ILE A 91 -17.31 25.07 6.12
C ILE A 91 -18.82 24.87 6.01
N GLU A 92 -19.60 25.93 5.79
CA GLU A 92 -21.06 25.83 5.69
C GLU A 92 -21.46 25.08 4.42
N GLU A 93 -20.78 25.32 3.30
CA GLU A 93 -20.99 24.57 2.06
C GLU A 93 -20.59 23.10 2.19
N LEU A 94 -19.45 22.80 2.85
CA LEU A 94 -19.04 21.42 3.10
C LEU A 94 -20.05 20.63 3.94
N SER A 95 -20.73 21.30 4.89
CA SER A 95 -21.73 20.66 5.76
C SER A 95 -22.98 20.18 5.02
N LYS A 96 -23.22 20.67 3.80
CA LYS A 96 -24.37 20.31 2.97
C LYS A 96 -24.14 19.07 2.13
N LEU A 97 -22.89 18.59 2.03
CA LEU A 97 -22.54 17.42 1.23
C LEU A 97 -23.13 16.15 1.85
N ALA A 98 -23.81 15.35 1.02
CA ALA A 98 -24.27 14.02 1.40
C ALA A 98 -23.23 12.96 1.00
N PRO A 99 -23.04 11.91 1.81
CA PRO A 99 -22.11 10.82 1.51
C PRO A 99 -22.55 9.96 0.32
#